data_AF-T1G4B0-F1
#
_entry.id   AF-T1G4B0-F1
#
_cell.length_a   1.000
_cell.length_b   1.000
_cell.length_c   1.000
_cell.angle_alpha   90.00
_cell.angle_beta   90.00
_cell.angle_gamma   90.00
#
_symmetry.space_group_name_H-M   'P 1'
#
loop_
_entity.id
_entity.type
_entity.pdbx_description
1 polymer ?
#
loop_
_entity_poly.entity_id
_entity_poly.type
_entity_poly.pdbx_seq_one_letter_code
_entity_poly.pdbx_strand_id
1 'polypeptide(L)'
;RNFEELRLKLINIDRFIGSYNINLNDLDNRFQNLEQTSYNGVLLWKVTNYREHKNKAVIGQTTSLYSQSFYTSRYGYKMCARIYLNGDGIGNGTHISMFFVIMKGDYDTILEWPFRHKVTLMILDRSGNECHISDSFLPDPRSSSYQKPTSACNVASGCPMFATQSDIEENRNFLNDDCLFIKIIVKNI
;
A
#
# COMPACT_ATOMS: atom_id res chain seq x y z
N ARG A 1 24.60 4.90 -49.15
CA ARG A 1 25.12 5.73 -48.04
C ARG A 1 23.99 6.47 -47.32
N ASN A 2 23.16 7.26 -48.01
CA ASN A 2 22.09 8.06 -47.38
C ASN A 2 20.95 7.22 -46.73
N PHE A 3 20.61 6.07 -47.32
CA PHE A 3 19.52 5.22 -46.84
C PHE A 3 19.83 4.52 -45.50
N GLU A 4 21.07 4.05 -45.32
CA GLU A 4 21.50 3.45 -44.04
C GLU A 4 21.62 4.49 -42.93
N GLU A 5 22.06 5.71 -43.25
CA GLU A 5 22.08 6.81 -42.28
C GLU A 5 20.66 7.20 -41.84
N LEU A 6 19.70 7.25 -42.78
CA LEU A 6 18.30 7.48 -42.47
C LEU A 6 17.69 6.35 -41.62
N ARG A 7 18.02 5.10 -41.94
CA ARG A 7 17.58 3.92 -41.17
C ARG A 7 18.09 3.96 -39.73
N LEU A 8 19.37 4.34 -39.52
CA LEU A 8 19.94 4.52 -38.18
C LEU A 8 19.26 5.66 -37.42
N LYS A 9 18.93 6.77 -38.09
CA LYS A 9 18.17 7.88 -37.49
C LYS A 9 16.77 7.43 -37.05
N LEU A 10 16.06 6.65 -37.88
CA LEU A 10 14.74 6.08 -37.54
C LEU A 10 14.82 5.16 -36.30
N ILE A 11 15.77 4.23 -36.26
CA ILE A 11 15.98 3.34 -35.10
C ILE A 11 16.24 4.13 -33.81
N ASN A 12 17.04 5.21 -33.90
CA ASN A 12 17.31 6.07 -32.75
C ASN A 12 16.06 6.84 -32.31
N ILE A 13 15.27 7.37 -33.24
CA ILE A 13 13.99 8.03 -32.93
C ILE A 13 13.03 7.07 -32.24
N ASP A 14 12.87 5.84 -32.76
CA ASP A 14 12.00 4.83 -32.14
C ASP A 14 12.46 4.48 -30.72
N ARG A 15 13.78 4.36 -30.50
CA ARG A 15 14.34 4.15 -29.15
C ARG A 15 14.02 5.32 -28.22
N PHE A 16 14.16 6.56 -28.70
CA PHE A 16 13.83 7.74 -27.92
C PHE A 16 12.34 7.78 -27.56
N ILE A 17 11.46 7.54 -28.53
CA ILE A 17 10.00 7.49 -28.30
C ILE A 17 9.67 6.42 -27.24
N GLY A 18 10.25 5.22 -27.35
CA GLY A 18 10.08 4.17 -26.35
C GLY A 18 10.50 4.62 -24.95
N SER A 19 11.66 5.26 -24.83
CA SER A 19 12.13 5.80 -23.54
C SER A 19 11.25 6.92 -23.00
N TYR A 20 10.75 7.82 -23.86
CA TYR A 20 9.85 8.90 -23.46
C TYR A 20 8.52 8.35 -22.94
N ASN A 21 7.96 7.33 -23.60
CA ASN A 21 6.72 6.69 -23.15
C ASN A 21 6.89 6.03 -21.77
N ILE A 22 8.02 5.38 -21.50
CA ILE A 22 8.32 4.82 -20.17
C ILE A 22 8.39 5.95 -19.13
N ASN A 23 9.13 7.02 -19.41
CA ASN A 23 9.25 8.14 -18.49
C ASN A 23 7.90 8.84 -18.23
N LEU A 24 7.05 8.97 -19.26
CA LEU A 24 5.71 9.53 -19.11
C LEU A 24 4.83 8.66 -18.20
N ASN A 25 4.88 7.34 -18.36
CA ASN A 25 4.16 6.42 -17.47
C ASN A 25 4.67 6.50 -16.02
N ASP A 26 5.98 6.63 -15.82
CA ASP A 26 6.56 6.79 -14.48
C ASP A 26 6.14 8.12 -13.83
N LEU A 27 6.04 9.20 -14.63
CA LEU A 27 5.54 10.49 -14.16
C LEU A 27 4.05 10.44 -13.82
N ASP A 28 3.23 9.79 -14.64
CA ASP A 28 1.80 9.61 -14.37
C ASP A 28 1.58 8.82 -13.06
N ASN A 29 2.32 7.71 -12.88
CA ASN A 29 2.30 6.95 -11.64
C ASN A 29 2.70 7.79 -10.43
N ARG A 30 3.74 8.63 -10.55
CA ARG A 30 4.14 9.55 -9.46
C ARG A 30 3.05 10.58 -9.18
N PHE A 31 2.39 11.09 -10.21
CA PHE A 31 1.32 12.08 -10.06
C PHE A 31 0.12 11.50 -9.32
N GLN A 32 -0.37 10.33 -9.74
CA GLN A 32 -1.46 9.62 -9.05
C GLN A 32 -1.12 9.33 -7.58
N ASN A 33 0.13 8.94 -7.28
CA ASN A 33 0.57 8.74 -5.90
C ASN A 33 0.52 10.05 -5.08
N LEU A 34 0.91 11.17 -5.66
CA LEU A 34 0.88 12.48 -4.99
C LEU A 34 -0.55 12.94 -4.70
N GLU A 35 -1.48 12.75 -5.65
CA GLU A 35 -2.90 13.10 -5.47
C GLU A 35 -3.55 12.33 -4.31
N GLN A 36 -3.10 11.10 -4.06
CA GLN A 36 -3.64 10.24 -3.02
C GLN A 36 -2.86 10.29 -1.70
N THR A 37 -1.75 11.04 -1.65
CA THR A 37 -0.89 11.14 -0.46
C THR A 37 -1.56 12.01 0.59
N SER A 38 -1.67 11.48 1.80
CA SER A 38 -2.16 12.20 2.98
C SER A 38 -1.04 12.57 3.94
N TYR A 39 -1.21 13.68 4.67
CA TYR A 39 -0.24 14.23 5.63
C TYR A 39 -0.84 14.47 7.03
N ASN A 40 -1.90 13.76 7.40
CA ASN A 40 -2.59 13.92 8.68
C ASN A 40 -2.66 12.61 9.49
N GLY A 41 -1.81 11.64 9.16
CA GLY A 41 -1.82 10.31 9.79
C GLY A 41 -2.96 9.40 9.34
N VAL A 42 -3.77 9.80 8.35
CA VAL A 42 -4.87 8.97 7.83
C VAL A 42 -4.59 8.52 6.40
N LEU A 43 -4.64 7.21 6.18
CA LEU A 43 -4.71 6.59 4.86
C LEU A 43 -6.17 6.20 4.57
N LEU A 44 -6.65 6.53 3.38
CA LEU A 44 -7.83 5.90 2.78
C LEU A 44 -7.40 5.26 1.46
N TRP A 45 -7.52 3.94 1.37
CA TRP A 45 -7.06 3.15 0.24
C TRP A 45 -8.22 2.39 -0.38
N LYS A 46 -8.46 2.63 -1.67
CA LYS A 46 -9.43 1.90 -2.48
C LYS A 46 -8.70 0.81 -3.27
N VAL A 47 -8.95 -0.45 -2.92
CA VAL A 47 -8.46 -1.61 -3.68
C VAL A 47 -9.53 -1.96 -4.72
N THR A 48 -9.26 -1.63 -5.99
CA THR A 48 -10.08 -2.01 -7.13
C THR A 48 -9.68 -3.40 -7.66
N ASN A 49 -10.52 -4.01 -8.50
CA ASN A 49 -10.24 -5.31 -9.14
C ASN A 49 -9.91 -6.40 -8.11
N TYR A 50 -10.64 -6.42 -6.99
CA TYR A 50 -10.38 -7.31 -5.86
C TYR A 50 -10.27 -8.76 -6.32
N ARG A 51 -11.22 -9.25 -7.13
CA ARG A 51 -11.22 -10.64 -7.61
C ARG A 51 -9.99 -11.00 -8.43
N GLU A 52 -9.54 -10.09 -9.29
CA GLU A 52 -8.33 -10.32 -10.09
C GLU A 52 -7.10 -10.45 -9.19
N HIS A 53 -6.91 -9.49 -8.27
CA HIS A 53 -5.79 -9.52 -7.33
C HIS A 53 -5.84 -10.75 -6.41
N LYS A 54 -7.04 -11.14 -5.96
CA LYS A 54 -7.26 -12.34 -5.17
C LYS A 54 -6.86 -13.61 -5.93
N ASN A 55 -7.29 -13.74 -7.18
CA ASN A 55 -6.91 -14.88 -8.03
C ASN A 55 -5.39 -14.95 -8.24
N LYS A 56 -4.74 -13.81 -8.50
CA LYS A 56 -3.27 -13.72 -8.61
C LYS A 56 -2.57 -14.11 -7.32
N ALA A 57 -3.14 -13.78 -6.16
CA ALA A 57 -2.60 -14.16 -4.86
C ALA A 57 -2.75 -15.67 -4.60
N VAL A 58 -3.88 -16.27 -4.98
CA VAL A 58 -4.15 -17.72 -4.85
C VAL A 58 -3.16 -18.54 -5.68
N ILE A 59 -2.89 -18.13 -6.93
CA ILE A 59 -1.91 -18.83 -7.80
C ILE A 59 -0.45 -18.44 -7.51
N GLY A 60 -0.21 -17.58 -6.51
CA GLY A 60 1.13 -17.15 -6.10
C GLY A 60 1.84 -16.14 -7.02
N GLN A 61 1.16 -15.60 -8.03
CA GLN A 61 1.76 -14.63 -8.97
C GLN A 61 2.01 -13.27 -8.30
N THR A 62 1.05 -12.79 -7.50
CA THR A 62 1.17 -11.53 -6.75
C THR A 62 0.49 -11.70 -5.41
N THR A 63 1.25 -12.03 -4.37
CA THR A 63 0.73 -12.45 -3.06
C THR A 63 0.25 -11.29 -2.19
N SER A 64 0.77 -10.07 -2.41
CA SER A 64 0.43 -8.90 -1.61
C SER A 64 0.38 -7.62 -2.45
N LEU A 65 -0.39 -6.65 -1.99
CA LEU A 65 -0.47 -5.30 -2.55
C LEU A 65 0.03 -4.27 -1.53
N TYR A 66 0.64 -3.19 -2.01
CA TYR A 66 1.00 -2.02 -1.20
C TYR A 66 0.06 -0.86 -1.53
N SER A 67 -0.30 -0.07 -0.52
CA SER A 67 -0.99 1.21 -0.74
C SER A 67 -0.02 2.29 -1.21
N GLN A 68 -0.58 3.44 -1.60
CA GLN A 68 0.17 4.68 -1.65
C GLN A 68 0.77 5.03 -0.28
N SER A 69 1.83 5.83 -0.28
CA SER A 69 2.41 6.36 0.97
C SER A 69 1.49 7.40 1.61
N PHE A 70 1.52 7.46 2.94
CA PHE A 70 0.91 8.52 3.73
C PHE A 70 1.84 8.91 4.89
N TYR A 71 1.61 10.09 5.46
CA TYR A 71 2.48 10.68 6.46
C TYR A 71 1.70 11.12 7.69
N THR A 72 2.36 11.09 8.85
CA THR A 72 1.82 11.61 10.12
C THR A 72 1.68 13.13 10.12
N SER A 73 2.53 13.84 9.37
CA SER A 73 2.51 15.29 9.16
C SER A 73 3.25 15.62 7.85
N ARG A 74 3.31 16.89 7.44
CA ARG A 74 4.04 17.32 6.23
C ARG A 74 5.52 16.89 6.21
N TYR A 75 6.14 16.77 7.39
CA TYR A 75 7.54 16.41 7.59
C TYR A 75 7.68 15.23 8.57
N GLY A 76 6.62 14.41 8.69
CA GLY A 76 6.55 13.30 9.64
C GLY A 76 6.97 11.97 9.06
N TYR A 77 6.72 10.89 9.81
CA TYR A 77 7.00 9.52 9.38
C TYR A 77 6.30 9.18 8.08
N LYS A 78 7.01 8.53 7.15
CA LYS A 78 6.45 7.96 5.91
C LYS A 78 6.00 6.52 6.14
N MET A 79 4.79 6.19 5.72
CA MET A 79 4.17 4.90 6.01
C MET A 79 3.35 4.41 4.82
N CYS A 80 3.05 3.11 4.78
CA CYS A 80 2.05 2.55 3.88
C CYS A 80 1.36 1.32 4.49
N ALA A 81 0.32 0.84 3.83
CA ALA A 81 -0.30 -0.44 4.13
C ALA A 81 0.25 -1.54 3.21
N ARG A 82 0.25 -2.77 3.70
CA ARG A 82 0.44 -3.98 2.90
C ARG A 82 -0.68 -4.97 3.20
N ILE A 83 -1.36 -5.45 2.16
CA ILE A 83 -2.47 -6.42 2.30
C ILE A 83 -2.19 -7.69 1.50
N TYR A 84 -2.61 -8.82 2.06
CA TYR A 84 -2.61 -10.12 1.41
C TYR A 84 -4.06 -10.59 1.30
N LEU A 85 -4.62 -10.51 0.09
CA LEU A 85 -6.03 -10.89 -0.14
C LEU A 85 -6.24 -12.41 0.03
N ASN A 86 -5.19 -13.21 -0.14
CA ASN A 86 -5.18 -14.64 0.17
C ASN A 86 -4.54 -15.00 1.51
N GLY A 87 -4.31 -14.01 2.37
CA GLY A 87 -3.72 -14.22 3.68
C GLY A 87 -2.20 -14.46 3.65
N ASP A 88 -1.60 -14.36 4.83
CA ASP A 88 -0.18 -14.55 5.10
C ASP A 88 0.00 -15.28 6.44
N GLY A 89 1.07 -16.06 6.57
CA GLY A 89 1.36 -16.85 7.77
C GLY A 89 0.19 -17.74 8.19
N ILE A 90 -0.24 -17.61 9.45
CA ILE A 90 -1.34 -18.40 10.02
C ILE A 90 -2.72 -18.10 9.39
N GLY A 91 -2.87 -16.98 8.68
CA GLY A 91 -4.11 -16.61 7.97
C GLY A 91 -4.12 -17.03 6.50
N ASN A 92 -3.05 -17.66 6.00
CA ASN A 92 -2.93 -18.02 4.59
C ASN A 92 -4.09 -18.94 4.14
N GLY A 93 -4.71 -18.60 3.01
CA GLY A 93 -5.84 -19.31 2.41
C GLY A 93 -7.18 -19.13 3.11
N THR A 94 -7.26 -18.49 4.28
CA THR A 94 -8.49 -18.41 5.09
C THR A 94 -8.91 -16.98 5.42
N HIS A 95 -7.94 -16.10 5.63
CA HIS A 95 -8.15 -14.72 6.02
C HIS A 95 -7.60 -13.75 4.97
N ILE A 96 -8.01 -12.50 5.08
CA ILE A 96 -7.27 -11.35 4.57
C ILE A 96 -6.32 -10.91 5.66
N SER A 97 -5.03 -10.77 5.33
CA SER A 97 -4.01 -10.26 6.26
C SER A 97 -3.69 -8.81 5.94
N MET A 98 -3.61 -7.96 6.97
CA MET A 98 -3.34 -6.54 6.82
C MET A 98 -2.20 -6.10 7.72
N PHE A 99 -1.25 -5.37 7.15
CA PHE A 99 -0.05 -4.92 7.84
C PHE A 99 0.20 -3.43 7.59
N PHE A 100 0.78 -2.81 8.60
CA PHE A 100 1.34 -1.46 8.58
C PHE A 100 2.84 -1.54 8.31
N VAL A 101 3.36 -0.58 7.55
CA VAL A 101 4.75 -0.52 7.14
C VAL A 101 5.30 0.89 7.38
N ILE A 102 6.42 0.97 8.09
CA ILE A 102 7.24 2.18 8.13
C ILE A 102 8.17 2.16 6.92
N MET A 103 8.16 3.27 6.18
CA MET A 103 9.04 3.51 5.05
C MET A 103 10.10 4.54 5.42
N LYS A 104 11.24 4.50 4.75
CA LYS A 104 12.26 5.53 4.88
C LYS A 104 11.74 6.87 4.36
N GLY A 105 11.73 7.87 5.23
CA GLY A 105 11.33 9.24 4.94
C GLY A 105 12.53 10.20 4.88
N ASP A 106 12.34 11.35 4.25
CA ASP A 106 13.39 12.36 4.09
C ASP A 106 13.76 13.04 5.43
N TYR A 107 12.84 13.01 6.40
CA TYR A 107 12.95 13.69 7.70
C TYR A 107 13.25 12.72 8.86
N ASP A 108 13.56 11.45 8.58
CA ASP A 108 13.78 10.42 9.63
C ASP A 108 14.90 10.77 10.61
N THR A 109 15.81 11.70 10.26
CA THR A 109 16.90 12.18 11.12
C THR A 109 16.44 13.09 12.26
N ILE A 110 15.30 13.77 12.10
CA ILE A 110 14.77 14.72 13.09
C ILE A 110 13.54 14.18 13.83
N LEU A 111 13.09 12.97 13.50
CA LEU A 111 11.97 12.30 14.16
C LEU A 111 12.46 11.42 15.32
N GLU A 112 11.58 11.19 16.29
CA GLU A 112 11.85 10.29 17.41
C GLU A 112 11.83 8.82 16.98
N TRP A 113 12.67 8.00 17.58
CA TRP A 113 12.69 6.56 17.32
C TRP A 113 12.87 5.76 18.62
N PRO A 114 12.28 4.56 18.73
CA PRO A 114 11.42 3.89 17.74
C PRO A 114 10.05 4.57 17.60
N PHE A 115 9.34 4.27 16.51
CA PHE A 115 7.98 4.75 16.26
C PHE A 115 7.01 4.22 17.33
N ARG A 116 6.21 5.12 17.95
CA ARG A 116 5.37 4.83 19.13
C ARG A 116 3.89 5.23 18.97
N HIS A 117 3.49 5.72 17.81
CA HIS A 117 2.13 6.19 17.60
C HIS A 117 1.15 5.02 17.50
N LYS A 118 -0.02 5.14 18.13
CA LYS A 118 -1.08 4.13 18.03
C LYS A 118 -1.54 4.01 16.58
N VAL A 119 -1.59 2.79 16.08
CA VAL A 119 -2.07 2.46 14.73
C VAL A 119 -3.41 1.76 14.84
N THR A 120 -4.38 2.19 14.03
CA THR A 120 -5.68 1.54 13.86
C THR A 120 -5.83 1.15 12.40
N LEU A 121 -6.03 -0.15 12.16
CA LEU A 121 -6.30 -0.75 10.84
C LEU A 121 -7.81 -0.98 10.70
N MET A 122 -8.37 -0.74 9.52
CA MET A 122 -9.80 -0.88 9.25
C MET A 122 -10.09 -1.38 7.84
N ILE A 123 -11.09 -2.26 7.71
CA ILE A 123 -11.86 -2.45 6.47
C ILE A 123 -13.20 -1.75 6.66
N LEU A 124 -13.52 -0.83 5.74
CA LEU A 124 -14.69 0.03 5.87
C LEU A 124 -15.98 -0.67 5.42
N ASP A 125 -16.97 -0.61 6.30
CA ASP A 125 -18.39 -0.84 6.00
C ASP A 125 -18.96 0.40 5.27
N ARG A 126 -19.50 0.20 4.06
CA ARG A 126 -20.06 1.23 3.18
C ARG A 126 -21.57 1.44 3.35
N SER A 127 -22.23 0.72 4.26
CA SER A 127 -23.69 0.80 4.49
C SER A 127 -24.15 2.08 5.19
N GLY A 128 -23.21 2.88 5.71
CA GLY A 128 -23.50 4.07 6.52
C GLY A 128 -23.72 3.79 8.01
N ASN A 129 -23.76 2.52 8.42
CA ASN A 129 -23.88 2.12 9.84
C ASN A 129 -22.54 2.16 10.60
N GLU A 130 -21.44 2.45 9.91
CA GLU A 130 -20.08 2.52 10.46
C GLU A 130 -19.61 1.24 11.20
N CYS A 131 -20.16 0.07 10.86
CA CYS A 131 -19.76 -1.22 11.45
C CYS A 131 -18.47 -1.77 10.81
N HIS A 132 -17.40 -0.97 10.86
CA HIS A 132 -16.09 -1.32 10.29
C HIS A 132 -15.45 -2.49 11.02
N ILE A 133 -14.78 -3.38 10.29
CA ILE A 133 -13.87 -4.35 10.90
C ILE A 133 -12.60 -3.60 11.24
N SER A 134 -12.20 -3.57 12.51
CA SER A 134 -11.08 -2.77 12.97
C SER A 134 -10.24 -3.48 14.02
N ASP A 135 -8.93 -3.21 13.99
CA ASP A 135 -8.00 -3.61 15.05
C ASP A 135 -7.02 -2.46 15.32
N SER A 136 -6.57 -2.34 16.56
CA SER A 136 -5.63 -1.28 16.96
C SER A 136 -4.52 -1.82 17.83
N PHE A 137 -3.30 -1.36 17.58
CA PHE A 137 -2.14 -1.75 18.35
C PHE A 137 -1.23 -0.56 18.69
N LEU A 138 -0.45 -0.73 19.75
CA LEU A 138 0.70 0.11 20.06
C LEU A 138 1.95 -0.60 19.55
N PRO A 139 2.79 0.06 18.74
CA PRO A 139 4.07 -0.47 18.28
C PRO A 139 4.95 -0.99 19.45
N ASP A 140 5.47 -2.21 19.34
CA ASP A 140 6.47 -2.73 20.30
C ASP A 140 7.83 -2.07 20.05
N PRO A 141 8.38 -1.27 20.99
CA PRO A 141 9.67 -0.59 20.82
C PRO A 141 10.85 -1.53 20.58
N ARG A 142 10.72 -2.83 20.86
CA ARG A 142 11.76 -3.84 20.64
C ARG A 142 11.72 -4.46 19.25
N SER A 143 10.61 -4.33 18.52
CA SER A 143 10.48 -4.90 17.19
C SER A 143 11.27 -4.08 16.16
N SER A 144 11.93 -4.78 15.23
CA SER A 144 12.65 -4.17 14.11
C SER A 144 11.72 -3.40 13.16
N SER A 145 10.43 -3.76 13.10
CA SER A 145 9.43 -3.07 12.26
C SER A 145 9.28 -1.58 12.57
N TYR A 146 9.56 -1.19 13.81
CA TYR A 146 9.31 0.17 14.30
C TYR A 146 10.58 0.98 14.57
N GLN A 147 11.75 0.42 14.26
CA GLN A 147 13.02 1.15 14.36
C GLN A 147 13.19 2.11 13.20
N LYS A 148 14.14 3.03 13.34
CA LYS A 148 14.53 3.94 12.27
C LYS A 148 14.91 3.15 11.00
N PRO A 149 14.26 3.40 9.85
CA PRO A 149 14.52 2.66 8.63
C PRO A 149 15.96 2.79 8.14
N THR A 150 16.56 1.65 7.79
CA THR A 150 17.85 1.58 7.10
C THR A 150 17.68 1.22 5.62
N SER A 151 16.61 0.50 5.28
CA SER A 151 16.13 0.15 3.93
C SER A 151 14.92 1.00 3.53
N ALA A 152 14.45 0.86 2.28
CA ALA A 152 13.27 1.60 1.78
C ALA A 152 12.00 1.35 2.61
N CYS A 153 11.81 0.10 3.07
CA CYS A 153 10.73 -0.32 3.95
C CYS A 153 11.29 -1.19 5.08
N ASN A 154 10.73 -1.05 6.27
CA ASN A 154 10.91 -2.01 7.35
C ASN A 154 10.06 -3.27 7.12
N VAL A 155 10.27 -4.29 7.97
CA VAL A 155 9.41 -5.48 8.00
C VAL A 155 7.99 -5.06 8.40
N ALA A 156 7.00 -5.48 7.61
CA ALA A 156 5.59 -5.18 7.87
C ALA A 156 5.12 -5.80 9.20
N SER A 157 4.25 -5.11 9.94
CA SER A 157 3.69 -5.60 11.21
C SER A 157 2.21 -5.26 11.30
N GLY A 158 1.41 -6.16 11.87
CA GLY A 158 -0.05 -6.08 11.83
C GLY A 158 -0.69 -7.43 12.09
N CYS A 159 -1.81 -7.70 11.42
CA CYS A 159 -2.74 -8.75 11.79
C CYS A 159 -2.84 -9.81 10.67
N PRO A 160 -2.23 -11.01 10.84
CA PRO A 160 -2.33 -12.10 9.88
C PRO A 160 -3.76 -12.61 9.68
N MET A 161 -4.60 -12.56 10.71
CA MET A 161 -6.00 -12.99 10.67
C MET A 161 -6.93 -11.78 10.87
N PHE A 162 -6.81 -10.75 10.01
CA PHE A 162 -7.52 -9.49 10.21
C PHE A 162 -9.03 -9.61 9.97
N ALA A 163 -9.44 -10.27 8.88
CA ALA A 163 -10.83 -10.59 8.57
C ALA A 163 -10.89 -11.93 7.84
N THR A 164 -11.94 -12.72 8.05
CA THR A 164 -12.14 -13.93 7.25
C THR A 164 -12.48 -13.52 5.81
N GLN A 165 -12.12 -14.36 4.84
CA GLN A 165 -12.44 -14.08 3.44
C GLN A 165 -13.95 -14.08 3.21
N SER A 166 -14.69 -15.01 3.84
CA SER A 166 -16.16 -15.07 3.79
C SER A 166 -16.81 -13.79 4.31
N ASP A 167 -16.37 -13.25 5.45
CA ASP A 167 -16.96 -12.03 6.02
C ASP A 167 -16.88 -10.83 5.04
N ILE A 168 -15.83 -10.78 4.23
CA ILE A 168 -15.62 -9.72 3.23
C ILE A 168 -16.36 -10.03 1.93
N GLU A 169 -16.26 -11.25 1.42
CA GLU A 169 -16.73 -11.62 0.08
C GLU A 169 -18.25 -11.85 0.03
N GLU A 170 -18.85 -12.30 1.14
CA GLU A 170 -20.30 -12.55 1.24
C GLU A 170 -21.08 -11.29 1.62
N ASN A 171 -20.41 -10.26 2.11
CA ASN A 171 -21.03 -9.02 2.57
C ASN A 171 -20.79 -7.84 1.61
N ARG A 172 -21.84 -7.44 0.90
CA ARG A 172 -21.82 -6.31 -0.05
C ARG A 172 -21.47 -4.97 0.58
N ASN A 173 -21.58 -4.85 1.90
CA ASN A 173 -21.21 -3.63 2.60
C ASN A 173 -19.68 -3.44 2.65
N PHE A 174 -18.90 -4.52 2.63
CA PHE A 174 -17.45 -4.49 2.58
C PHE A 174 -16.92 -4.58 1.14
N LEU A 175 -17.41 -5.55 0.36
CA LEU A 175 -17.03 -5.75 -1.03
C LEU A 175 -18.19 -5.41 -1.97
N ASN A 176 -18.11 -4.25 -2.63
CA ASN A 176 -19.09 -3.82 -3.62
C ASN A 176 -18.40 -3.20 -4.83
N ASP A 177 -18.94 -3.47 -6.02
CA ASP A 177 -18.37 -3.10 -7.32
C ASP A 177 -16.90 -3.54 -7.48
N ASP A 178 -16.60 -4.74 -6.98
CA ASP A 178 -15.25 -5.33 -6.96
C ASP A 178 -14.19 -4.43 -6.29
N CYS A 179 -14.64 -3.60 -5.34
CA CYS A 179 -13.83 -2.65 -4.60
C CYS A 179 -13.91 -2.88 -3.09
N LEU A 180 -12.75 -2.89 -2.44
CA LEU A 180 -12.58 -2.92 -0.98
C LEU A 180 -11.97 -1.60 -0.51
N PHE A 181 -12.46 -1.04 0.59
CA PHE A 181 -11.91 0.19 1.17
C PHE A 181 -11.22 -0.10 2.49
N ILE A 182 -9.96 0.33 2.58
CA ILE A 182 -9.10 0.17 3.75
C ILE A 182 -8.80 1.55 4.32
N LYS A 183 -8.84 1.67 5.63
CA LYS A 183 -8.45 2.89 6.34
C LYS A 183 -7.41 2.58 7.38
N ILE A 184 -6.35 3.38 7.44
CA ILE A 184 -5.39 3.36 8.54
C ILE A 184 -5.39 4.72 9.20
N ILE A 185 -5.43 4.74 10.53
CA ILE A 185 -5.27 5.95 11.33
C ILE A 185 -4.07 5.77 12.24
N VAL A 186 -3.16 6.75 12.19
CA VAL A 186 -2.03 6.89 13.10
C VAL A 186 -2.29 8.12 13.96
N LYS A 187 -2.49 7.91 15.26
CA LYS A 187 -2.73 9.03 16.19
C LYS A 187 -1.39 9.61 16.65
N ASN A 188 -1.14 10.85 16.27
CA ASN A 188 -0.07 11.65 16.88
C ASN A 188 -0.41 11.86 18.37
N ILE A 189 0.59 11.67 19.24
CA ILE A 189 0.49 11.98 20.68
C ILE A 189 0.73 13.48 20.84
#